data_AF-A0A0S1SD14-F1
#
_entry.id   AF-A0A0S1SD14-F1
#
_cell.length_a   1.000
_cell.length_b   1.000
_cell.length_c   1.000
_cell.angle_alpha   90.00
_cell.angle_beta   90.00
_cell.angle_gamma   90.00
#
_symmetry.space_group_name_H-M   'P 1'
#
loop_
_entity.id
_entity.type
_entity.pdbx_description
1 polymer ?
#
loop_
_entity_poly.entity_id
_entity_poly.type
_entity_poly.pdbx_seq_one_letter_code
_entity_poly.pdbx_strand_id
1 'polypeptide(L)'
;MQLNREFGSETNGLAQDKDHLTKANKIGIATILLILPVLFYSYKLASNDIVEVQIFGICYNSGFPTFQTFLYFVCVKMFSFIYLFIWFLTCKHLWRYGVLINLLIVVFQMFSIVNPSISQAVDEHELYYSLPFIVPILLMLFLLVNVFSYQMQIREADRQLEHEITRIIVKHQSSDINEKFAIPFQQLSQEKKIFATKRI
;
A
#
# COMPACT_ATOMS: atom_id res chain seq x y z
N MET A 1 22.01 26.45 24.74
CA MET A 1 22.88 25.36 24.23
C MET A 1 22.39 23.96 24.65
N GLN A 2 21.85 23.78 25.86
CA GLN A 2 21.29 22.49 26.33
C GLN A 2 19.99 22.07 25.61
N LEU A 3 19.11 23.03 25.31
CA LEU A 3 17.82 22.78 24.64
C LEU A 3 17.97 22.17 23.23
N ASN A 4 19.03 22.51 22.50
CA ASN A 4 19.30 21.95 21.17
C ASN A 4 19.86 20.51 21.22
N ARG A 5 20.44 20.10 22.35
CA ARG A 5 20.92 18.72 22.55
C ARG A 5 19.77 17.78 22.92
N GLU A 6 18.84 18.23 23.77
CA GLU A 6 17.66 17.41 24.12
C GLU A 6 16.75 17.21 22.91
N PHE A 7 16.48 18.28 22.15
CA PHE A 7 15.70 18.21 20.91
C PHE A 7 16.37 17.33 19.84
N GLY A 8 17.71 17.36 19.76
CA GLY A 8 18.49 16.46 18.90
C GLY A 8 18.47 14.99 19.35
N SER A 9 18.40 14.73 20.65
CA SER A 9 18.30 13.35 21.16
C SER A 9 16.91 12.75 20.99
N GLU A 10 15.83 13.52 21.17
CA GLU A 10 14.47 13.04 20.96
C GLU A 10 14.16 12.78 19.48
N THR A 11 14.62 13.65 18.58
CA THR A 11 14.42 13.47 17.13
C THR A 11 15.19 12.26 16.58
N ASN A 12 16.40 12.01 17.08
CA ASN A 12 17.15 10.80 16.74
C ASN A 12 16.51 9.53 17.32
N GLY A 13 15.97 9.58 18.54
CA GLY A 13 15.24 8.47 19.16
C GLY A 13 13.95 8.10 18.39
N LEU A 14 13.15 9.09 18.00
CA LEU A 14 11.92 8.90 17.22
C LEU A 14 12.21 8.38 15.80
N ALA A 15 13.31 8.81 15.18
CA ALA A 15 13.72 8.31 13.87
C ALA A 15 14.21 6.86 13.94
N GLN A 16 14.98 6.51 14.98
CA GLN A 16 15.49 5.15 15.19
C GLN A 16 14.37 4.16 15.57
N ASP A 17 13.39 4.59 16.37
CA ASP A 17 12.23 3.76 16.73
C ASP A 17 11.35 3.43 15.52
N LYS A 18 11.08 4.42 14.65
CA LYS A 18 10.30 4.18 13.42
C LYS A 18 11.02 3.25 12.43
N ASP A 19 12.34 3.30 12.34
CA ASP A 19 13.12 2.42 11.47
C ASP A 19 13.11 0.97 11.98
N HIS A 20 13.25 0.76 13.30
CA HIS A 20 13.17 -0.57 13.91
C HIS A 20 11.79 -1.22 13.68
N LEU A 21 10.71 -0.44 13.85
CA LEU A 21 9.34 -0.91 13.68
C LEU A 21 9.04 -1.27 12.21
N THR A 22 9.61 -0.50 11.27
CA THR A 22 9.46 -0.76 9.83
C THR A 22 10.24 -2.01 9.40
N LYS A 23 11.41 -2.26 9.99
CA LYS A 23 12.20 -3.48 9.78
C LYS A 23 11.51 -4.71 10.36
N ALA A 24 10.95 -4.62 11.57
CA ALA A 24 10.21 -5.69 12.21
C ALA A 24 9.00 -6.16 11.37
N ASN A 25 8.22 -5.22 10.82
CA ASN A 25 7.09 -5.55 9.96
C ASN A 25 7.51 -6.32 8.69
N LYS A 26 8.65 -5.95 8.08
CA LYS A 26 9.17 -6.64 6.89
C LYS A 26 9.60 -8.07 7.21
N ILE A 27 10.23 -8.28 8.37
CA ILE A 27 10.67 -9.60 8.84
C ILE A 27 9.46 -10.50 9.11
N GLY A 28 8.41 -9.97 9.76
CA GLY A 28 7.18 -10.73 10.01
C GLY A 28 6.50 -11.24 8.73
N ILE A 29 6.43 -10.40 7.70
CA ILE A 29 5.88 -10.78 6.39
C ILE A 29 6.72 -11.89 5.74
N ALA A 30 8.07 -11.77 5.79
CA ALA A 30 8.97 -12.77 5.24
C ALA A 30 8.84 -14.13 5.94
N THR A 31 8.71 -14.14 7.27
CA THR A 31 8.50 -15.38 8.05
C THR A 31 7.20 -16.07 7.69
N ILE A 32 6.10 -15.31 7.49
CA ILE A 32 4.80 -15.87 7.06
C ILE A 32 4.91 -16.52 5.67
N LEU A 33 5.62 -15.89 4.73
CA LEU A 33 5.85 -16.46 3.40
C LEU A 33 6.67 -17.77 3.45
N LEU A 34 7.61 -17.89 4.38
CA LEU A 34 8.43 -19.10 4.56
C LEU A 34 7.62 -20.28 5.13
N ILE A 35 6.63 -20.00 5.98
CA ILE A 35 5.76 -21.01 6.60
C ILE A 35 4.66 -21.47 5.63
N LEU A 36 4.29 -20.64 4.66
CA LEU A 36 3.25 -20.89 3.66
C LEU A 36 3.35 -22.26 2.94
N PRO A 37 4.51 -22.72 2.42
CA PRO A 37 4.64 -24.05 1.81
C PRO A 37 4.51 -25.20 2.82
N VAL A 38 4.88 -24.99 4.07
CA VAL A 38 4.69 -26.00 5.13
C VAL A 38 3.20 -26.14 5.47
N LEU A 39 2.50 -25.01 5.56
CA LEU A 39 1.05 -24.97 5.75
C LEU A 39 0.33 -25.69 4.61
N PHE A 40 0.79 -25.52 3.37
CA PHE A 40 0.21 -26.22 2.22
C PHE A 40 0.25 -27.74 2.40
N TYR A 41 1.31 -28.29 3.00
CA TYR A 41 1.44 -29.74 3.19
C TYR A 41 0.41 -30.35 4.15
N SER A 42 -0.34 -29.52 4.90
CA SER A 42 -1.37 -29.99 5.83
C SER A 42 -2.51 -30.75 5.16
N TYR A 43 -2.73 -30.58 3.84
CA TYR A 43 -3.78 -31.33 3.13
C TYR A 43 -3.53 -32.84 3.17
N LYS A 44 -2.27 -33.29 3.31
CA LYS A 44 -1.93 -34.73 3.38
C LYS A 44 -2.29 -35.38 4.72
N LEU A 45 -2.60 -34.60 5.75
CA LEU A 45 -3.06 -35.14 7.04
C LEU A 45 -4.53 -35.58 7.01
N ALA A 46 -5.25 -35.26 5.94
CA ALA A 46 -6.66 -35.60 5.80
C ALA A 46 -6.86 -37.09 5.47
N SER A 47 -7.91 -37.68 6.02
CA SER A 47 -8.30 -39.06 5.68
C SER A 47 -8.75 -39.15 4.22
N ASN A 48 -8.52 -40.31 3.60
CA ASN A 48 -8.95 -40.62 2.23
C ASN A 48 -10.40 -41.15 2.15
N ASP A 49 -11.19 -40.96 3.21
CA ASP A 49 -12.55 -41.49 3.29
C ASP A 49 -13.52 -40.82 2.31
N ILE A 50 -14.58 -41.57 1.98
CA ILE A 50 -15.63 -41.18 1.05
C ILE A 50 -16.65 -40.29 1.79
N VAL A 51 -16.49 -38.98 1.56
CA VAL A 51 -17.42 -37.85 1.60
C VAL A 51 -18.65 -37.92 2.53
N GLU A 52 -18.40 -37.66 3.82
CA GLU A 52 -19.21 -36.72 4.59
C GLU A 52 -18.26 -35.67 5.19
N VAL A 53 -18.25 -34.47 4.62
CA VAL A 53 -17.40 -33.40 5.14
C VAL A 53 -18.09 -32.79 6.34
N GLN A 54 -17.65 -33.15 7.54
CA GLN A 54 -18.16 -32.58 8.78
C GLN A 54 -17.37 -31.31 9.13
N ILE A 55 -17.91 -30.15 8.74
CA ILE A 55 -17.36 -28.85 9.16
C ILE A 55 -18.24 -28.34 10.29
N PHE A 56 -17.67 -28.14 11.49
CA PHE A 56 -18.39 -27.59 12.65
C PHE A 56 -19.73 -28.31 12.97
N GLY A 57 -19.80 -29.62 12.71
CA GLY A 57 -20.99 -30.45 13.00
C GLY A 57 -22.05 -30.50 11.89
N ILE A 58 -21.83 -29.86 10.74
CA ILE A 58 -22.73 -29.93 9.58
C ILE A 58 -22.13 -30.90 8.55
N CYS A 59 -22.89 -31.93 8.17
CA CYS A 59 -22.48 -32.87 7.12
C CYS A 59 -22.74 -32.25 5.75
N TYR A 60 -21.67 -32.11 4.97
CA TYR A 60 -21.72 -31.54 3.63
C TYR A 60 -21.28 -32.56 2.58
N ASN A 61 -22.11 -32.74 1.54
CA ASN A 61 -21.68 -33.47 0.35
C ASN A 61 -20.91 -32.50 -0.56
N SER A 62 -19.58 -32.59 -0.52
CA SER A 62 -18.69 -31.71 -1.26
C SER A 62 -18.71 -31.92 -2.78
N GLY A 63 -19.25 -33.04 -3.28
CA GLY A 63 -19.23 -33.35 -4.72
C GLY A 63 -17.85 -33.76 -5.28
N PHE A 64 -16.82 -33.86 -4.44
CA PHE A 64 -15.47 -34.29 -4.82
C PHE A 64 -15.26 -35.80 -4.57
N PRO A 65 -14.31 -36.46 -5.27
CA PRO A 65 -14.10 -37.91 -5.15
C PRO A 65 -13.59 -38.35 -3.77
N THR A 66 -12.80 -37.51 -3.09
CA THR A 66 -12.29 -37.77 -1.73
C THR A 66 -12.19 -36.49 -0.93
N PHE A 67 -12.28 -36.58 0.40
CA PHE A 67 -12.09 -35.43 1.30
C PHE A 67 -10.70 -34.80 1.16
N GLN A 68 -9.66 -35.62 0.95
CA GLN A 68 -8.30 -35.16 0.70
C GLN A 68 -8.21 -34.29 -0.56
N THR A 69 -8.94 -34.63 -1.62
CA THR A 69 -8.97 -33.85 -2.88
C THR A 69 -9.65 -32.50 -2.68
N PHE A 70 -10.77 -32.48 -1.96
CA PHE A 70 -11.45 -31.23 -1.60
C PHE A 70 -10.53 -30.29 -0.82
N LEU A 71 -9.87 -30.80 0.23
CA LEU A 71 -8.95 -30.02 1.04
C LEU A 71 -7.74 -29.53 0.25
N TYR A 72 -7.23 -30.32 -0.68
CA TYR A 72 -6.16 -29.89 -1.59
C TYR A 72 -6.58 -28.65 -2.40
N PHE A 73 -7.74 -28.68 -3.05
CA PHE A 73 -8.24 -27.54 -3.82
C PHE A 73 -8.47 -26.30 -2.95
N VAL A 74 -9.09 -26.47 -1.78
CA VAL A 74 -9.28 -25.38 -0.80
C VAL A 74 -7.92 -24.80 -0.38
N CYS A 75 -6.93 -25.63 -0.08
CA CYS A 75 -5.59 -25.20 0.32
C CYS A 75 -4.87 -24.44 -0.80
N VAL A 76 -4.95 -24.90 -2.06
CA VAL A 76 -4.34 -24.22 -3.22
C VAL A 76 -4.93 -22.82 -3.39
N LYS A 77 -6.26 -22.70 -3.30
CA LYS A 77 -6.94 -21.41 -3.44
C LYS A 77 -6.69 -20.49 -2.25
N MET A 78 -6.70 -21.01 -1.01
CA MET A 78 -6.33 -20.27 0.20
C MET A 78 -4.91 -19.73 0.12
N PHE A 79 -3.96 -20.54 -0.33
CA PHE A 79 -2.57 -20.12 -0.53
C PHE A 79 -2.49 -18.95 -1.52
N SER A 80 -3.17 -19.09 -2.66
CA SER A 80 -3.22 -18.04 -3.70
C SER A 80 -3.82 -16.74 -3.17
N PHE A 81 -4.88 -16.84 -2.37
CA PHE A 81 -5.51 -15.70 -1.72
C PHE A 81 -4.58 -15.01 -0.71
N ILE A 82 -3.96 -15.76 0.20
CA ILE A 82 -3.07 -15.21 1.24
C ILE A 82 -1.85 -14.55 0.59
N TYR A 83 -1.27 -15.17 -0.42
CA TYR A 83 -0.14 -14.61 -1.17
C TYR A 83 -0.50 -13.26 -1.81
N LEU A 84 -1.63 -13.19 -2.52
CA LEU A 84 -2.10 -11.94 -3.13
C LEU A 84 -2.49 -10.90 -2.10
N PHE A 85 -3.06 -11.31 -0.96
CA PHE A 85 -3.45 -10.42 0.12
C PHE A 85 -2.23 -9.77 0.79
N ILE A 86 -1.21 -10.56 1.12
CA ILE A 86 0.06 -10.05 1.66
C ILE A 86 0.73 -9.10 0.67
N TRP A 87 0.72 -9.47 -0.61
CA TRP A 87 1.30 -8.64 -1.66
C TRP A 87 0.52 -7.31 -1.81
N PHE A 88 -0.81 -7.35 -1.73
CA PHE A 88 -1.66 -6.16 -1.70
C PHE A 88 -1.34 -5.22 -0.54
N LEU A 89 -1.11 -5.76 0.67
CA LEU A 89 -0.71 -4.96 1.84
C LEU A 89 0.67 -4.32 1.69
N THR A 90 1.58 -4.98 0.95
CA THR A 90 2.95 -4.50 0.76
C THR A 90 3.05 -3.38 -0.29
N CYS A 91 2.10 -3.32 -1.23
CA CYS A 91 2.10 -2.35 -2.33
C CYS A 91 1.47 -0.99 -1.95
N LYS A 92 2.23 0.11 -2.07
CA LYS A 92 1.73 1.50 -1.85
C LYS A 92 1.30 2.25 -3.11
N HIS A 93 1.47 1.64 -4.28
CA HIS A 93 1.36 2.27 -5.59
C HIS A 93 0.07 1.85 -6.31
N LEU A 94 -0.22 2.46 -7.46
CA LEU A 94 -1.43 2.18 -8.26
C LEU A 94 -1.55 0.71 -8.69
N TRP A 95 -0.46 -0.06 -8.80
CA TRP A 95 -0.52 -1.52 -9.04
C TRP A 95 -1.18 -2.32 -7.91
N ARG A 96 -1.34 -1.74 -6.71
CA ARG A 96 -2.14 -2.35 -5.64
C ARG A 96 -3.53 -2.72 -6.16
N TYR A 97 -4.09 -1.96 -7.10
CA TYR A 97 -5.38 -2.27 -7.73
C TYR A 97 -5.32 -3.44 -8.72
N GLY A 98 -4.19 -3.63 -9.43
CA GLY A 98 -3.96 -4.80 -10.29
C GLY A 98 -3.81 -6.11 -9.50
N VAL A 99 -3.26 -6.04 -8.28
CA VAL A 99 -3.25 -7.18 -7.35
C VAL A 99 -4.64 -7.40 -6.76
N LEU A 100 -5.41 -6.33 -6.50
CA LEU A 100 -6.76 -6.41 -5.93
C LEU A 100 -7.76 -7.11 -6.86
N ILE A 101 -7.65 -6.92 -8.17
CA ILE A 101 -8.48 -7.67 -9.13
C ILE A 101 -8.18 -9.18 -9.12
N ASN A 102 -6.90 -9.54 -9.02
CA ASN A 102 -6.50 -10.95 -8.88
C ASN A 102 -6.95 -11.53 -7.54
N LEU A 103 -6.95 -10.74 -6.47
CA LEU A 103 -7.50 -11.17 -5.18
C LEU A 103 -9.00 -11.49 -5.31
N LEU A 104 -9.73 -10.63 -6.00
CA LEU A 104 -11.17 -10.74 -6.14
C LEU A 104 -11.60 -11.97 -6.96
N ILE A 105 -10.91 -12.27 -8.07
CA ILE A 105 -11.23 -13.47 -8.86
C ILE A 105 -10.98 -14.77 -8.07
N VAL A 106 -9.93 -14.79 -7.23
CA VAL A 106 -9.65 -15.94 -6.35
C VAL A 106 -10.71 -16.11 -5.27
N VAL A 107 -11.24 -15.00 -4.70
CA VAL A 107 -12.35 -15.05 -3.73
C VAL A 107 -13.62 -15.63 -4.36
N PHE A 108 -13.93 -15.25 -5.61
CA PHE A 108 -15.06 -15.82 -6.32
C PHE A 108 -14.88 -17.32 -6.57
N GLN A 109 -13.69 -17.72 -7.04
CA GLN A 109 -13.36 -19.15 -7.23
C GLN A 109 -13.46 -19.95 -5.92
N MET A 110 -13.15 -19.35 -4.77
CA MET A 110 -13.34 -19.98 -3.46
C MET A 110 -14.82 -20.20 -3.12
N PHE A 111 -15.69 -19.23 -3.45
CA PHE A 111 -17.13 -19.37 -3.24
C PHE A 111 -17.74 -20.48 -4.09
N SER A 112 -17.21 -20.70 -5.31
CA SER A 112 -17.61 -21.81 -6.18
C SER A 112 -17.30 -23.18 -5.58
N ILE A 113 -16.15 -23.34 -4.89
CA ILE A 113 -15.76 -24.60 -4.26
C ILE A 113 -16.66 -24.96 -3.07
N VAL A 114 -17.15 -23.96 -2.35
CA VAL A 114 -18.05 -24.15 -1.19
C VAL A 114 -19.48 -24.47 -1.63
N ASN A 115 -19.85 -24.20 -2.88
CA ASN A 115 -21.20 -24.44 -3.41
C ASN A 115 -21.16 -25.44 -4.58
N PRO A 116 -21.34 -26.75 -4.35
CA PRO A 116 -21.25 -27.81 -5.33
C PRO A 116 -22.43 -27.82 -6.30
N SER A 117 -23.56 -27.19 -5.95
CA SER A 117 -24.63 -26.88 -6.91
C SER A 117 -24.16 -25.96 -8.04
N ILE A 118 -23.13 -25.16 -7.78
CA ILE A 118 -22.44 -24.33 -8.77
C ILE A 118 -21.31 -25.14 -9.43
N SER A 119 -20.65 -26.08 -8.72
CA SER A 119 -19.51 -26.85 -9.25
C SER A 119 -19.88 -28.03 -10.17
N GLN A 120 -21.08 -28.61 -10.06
CA GLN A 120 -21.46 -29.81 -10.83
C GLN A 120 -21.79 -29.54 -12.31
N ALA A 121 -22.00 -28.28 -12.71
CA ALA A 121 -22.28 -27.90 -14.11
C ALA A 121 -21.02 -27.39 -14.87
N VAL A 122 -19.83 -27.58 -14.29
CA VAL A 122 -18.78 -26.56 -14.37
C VAL A 122 -17.38 -27.08 -14.72
N ASP A 123 -17.25 -28.33 -15.17
CA ASP A 123 -15.93 -28.89 -15.52
C ASP A 123 -15.27 -28.22 -16.75
N GLU A 124 -15.99 -27.46 -17.57
CA GLU A 124 -15.42 -26.74 -18.74
C GLU A 124 -15.80 -25.24 -18.86
N HIS A 125 -16.77 -24.73 -18.09
CA HIS A 125 -17.33 -23.38 -18.27
C HIS A 125 -17.32 -22.50 -17.02
N GLU A 126 -16.56 -22.87 -15.99
CA GLU A 126 -16.42 -22.16 -14.72
C GLU A 126 -16.11 -20.66 -14.91
N LEU A 127 -15.24 -20.33 -15.88
CA LEU A 127 -14.89 -18.95 -16.21
C LEU A 127 -16.07 -18.19 -16.82
N TYR A 128 -16.85 -18.81 -17.70
CA TYR A 128 -17.94 -18.16 -18.43
C TYR A 128 -19.09 -17.76 -17.50
N TYR A 129 -19.42 -18.62 -16.52
CA TYR A 129 -20.43 -18.32 -15.50
C TYR A 129 -19.97 -17.27 -14.48
N SER A 130 -18.65 -17.15 -14.25
CA SER A 130 -18.09 -16.13 -13.35
C SER A 130 -18.02 -14.73 -13.98
N LEU A 131 -17.97 -14.66 -15.31
CA LEU A 131 -17.83 -13.44 -16.11
C LEU A 131 -18.86 -12.33 -15.79
N PRO A 132 -20.18 -12.60 -15.69
CA PRO A 132 -21.17 -11.58 -15.35
C PRO A 132 -20.99 -10.99 -13.94
N PHE A 133 -20.28 -11.67 -13.03
CA PHE A 133 -19.94 -11.13 -11.71
C PHE A 133 -18.62 -10.37 -11.73
N ILE A 134 -17.65 -10.82 -12.52
CA ILE A 134 -16.35 -10.17 -12.64
C ILE A 134 -16.48 -8.77 -13.24
N VAL A 135 -17.25 -8.59 -14.32
CA VAL A 135 -17.41 -7.31 -15.04
C VAL A 135 -17.88 -6.15 -14.15
N PRO A 136 -18.98 -6.25 -13.38
CA PRO A 136 -19.44 -5.15 -12.53
C PRO A 136 -18.45 -4.84 -11.40
N ILE A 137 -17.75 -5.85 -10.86
CA ILE A 137 -16.76 -5.59 -9.81
C ILE A 137 -15.51 -4.92 -10.40
N LEU A 138 -15.11 -5.28 -11.62
CA LEU A 138 -14.06 -4.61 -12.39
C LEU A 138 -14.39 -3.13 -12.62
N LEU A 139 -15.64 -2.85 -12.98
CA LEU A 139 -16.15 -1.51 -13.20
C LEU A 139 -16.16 -0.69 -11.89
N MET A 140 -16.61 -1.28 -10.79
CA MET A 140 -16.61 -0.65 -9.47
C MET A 140 -15.17 -0.33 -9.02
N LEU A 141 -14.24 -1.24 -9.25
CA LEU A 141 -12.83 -1.04 -8.96
C LEU A 141 -12.21 0.06 -9.85
N PHE A 142 -12.52 0.10 -11.14
CA PHE A 142 -12.06 1.15 -12.06
C PHE A 142 -12.53 2.54 -11.60
N LEU A 143 -13.77 2.67 -11.14
CA LEU A 143 -14.26 3.91 -10.56
C LEU A 143 -13.48 4.33 -9.31
N LEU A 144 -13.16 3.36 -8.42
CA LEU A 144 -12.38 3.62 -7.22
C LEU A 144 -10.97 4.12 -7.54
N VAL A 145 -10.34 3.55 -8.58
CA VAL A 145 -9.02 4.00 -9.10
C VAL A 145 -9.09 5.44 -9.58
N ASN A 146 -10.11 5.78 -10.39
CA ASN A 146 -10.28 7.14 -10.90
C ASN A 146 -10.45 8.13 -9.76
N VAL A 147 -11.35 7.86 -8.82
CA VAL A 147 -11.60 8.74 -7.66
C VAL A 147 -10.33 8.96 -6.84
N PHE A 148 -9.54 7.91 -6.59
CA PHE A 148 -8.29 8.05 -5.84
C PHE A 148 -7.21 8.82 -6.62
N SER A 149 -7.10 8.60 -7.93
CA SER A 149 -6.18 9.33 -8.81
C SER A 149 -6.49 10.85 -8.80
N TYR A 150 -7.77 11.21 -8.88
CA TYR A 150 -8.19 12.61 -8.78
C TYR A 150 -7.81 13.24 -7.44
N GLN A 151 -8.03 12.54 -6.32
CA GLN A 151 -7.64 13.05 -5.00
C GLN A 151 -6.14 13.27 -4.84
N MET A 152 -5.31 12.41 -5.45
CA MET A 152 -3.86 12.58 -5.44
C MET A 152 -3.42 13.82 -6.22
N GLN A 153 -3.98 14.05 -7.42
CA GLN A 153 -3.66 15.22 -8.24
C GLN A 153 -4.03 16.54 -7.54
N ILE A 154 -5.18 16.59 -6.88
CA ILE A 154 -5.61 17.77 -6.11
C ILE A 154 -4.62 18.08 -4.97
N ARG A 155 -4.19 17.06 -4.22
CA ARG A 155 -3.20 17.23 -3.14
C ARG A 155 -1.82 17.65 -3.63
N GLU A 156 -1.45 17.29 -4.85
CA GLU A 156 -0.22 17.75 -5.49
C GLU A 156 -0.33 19.20 -5.95
N ALA A 157 -1.47 19.58 -6.53
CA ALA A 157 -1.76 20.97 -6.90
C ALA A 157 -1.75 21.90 -5.68
N ASP A 158 -2.39 21.50 -4.57
CA ASP A 158 -2.38 22.28 -3.32
C ASP A 158 -0.96 22.46 -2.77
N ARG A 159 -0.15 21.40 -2.77
CA ARG A 159 1.26 21.49 -2.34
C ARG A 159 2.09 22.42 -3.22
N GLN A 160 1.86 22.41 -4.52
CA GLN A 160 2.53 23.32 -5.45
C GLN A 160 2.14 24.77 -5.15
N LEU A 161 0.84 25.05 -4.97
CA LEU A 161 0.34 26.38 -4.60
C LEU A 161 0.92 26.90 -3.29
N GLU A 162 0.94 26.07 -2.24
CA GLU A 162 1.57 26.40 -0.94
C GLU A 162 3.05 26.78 -1.09
N HIS A 163 3.78 26.00 -1.90
CA HIS A 163 5.18 26.29 -2.20
C HIS A 163 5.34 27.58 -3.03
N GLU A 164 4.40 27.85 -3.96
CA GLU A 164 4.40 29.09 -4.73
C GLU A 164 4.19 30.32 -3.85
N ILE A 165 3.18 30.29 -2.97
CA ILE A 165 2.88 31.35 -2.02
C ILE A 165 4.08 31.59 -1.10
N THR A 166 4.64 30.52 -0.53
CA THR A 166 5.81 30.60 0.36
C THR A 166 7.01 31.25 -0.33
N ARG A 167 7.29 30.89 -1.60
CA ARG A 167 8.40 31.49 -2.34
C ARG A 167 8.20 32.99 -2.57
N ILE A 168 6.95 33.43 -2.80
CA ILE A 168 6.63 34.83 -3.10
C ILE A 168 6.79 35.65 -1.81
N ILE A 169 6.33 35.13 -0.67
CA ILE A 169 6.48 35.76 0.65
C ILE A 169 7.96 35.89 1.01
N VAL A 170 8.72 34.80 0.92
CA VAL A 170 10.17 34.81 1.20
C VAL A 170 10.92 35.75 0.26
N LYS A 171 10.57 35.75 -1.03
CA LYS A 171 11.18 36.66 -2.00
C LYS A 171 10.88 38.13 -1.67
N HIS A 172 9.63 38.50 -1.35
CA HIS A 172 9.29 39.87 -0.96
C HIS A 172 9.98 40.27 0.33
N GLN A 173 9.98 39.42 1.35
CA GLN A 173 10.66 39.70 2.62
C GLN A 173 12.18 39.83 2.43
N SER A 174 12.78 39.00 1.58
CA SER A 174 14.20 39.13 1.22
C SER A 174 14.49 40.37 0.39
N SER A 175 13.56 40.80 -0.48
CA SER A 175 13.68 42.03 -1.26
C SER A 175 13.59 43.27 -0.38
N ASP A 176 12.63 43.32 0.54
CA ASP A 176 12.49 44.38 1.54
C ASP A 176 13.73 44.47 2.43
N ILE A 177 14.24 43.33 2.91
CA ILE A 177 15.48 43.30 3.70
C ILE A 177 16.65 43.78 2.85
N ASN A 178 16.79 43.31 1.62
CA ASN A 178 17.91 43.68 0.76
C ASN A 178 17.86 45.17 0.37
N GLU A 179 16.69 45.74 0.12
CA GLU A 179 16.52 47.16 -0.15
C GLU A 179 16.85 48.02 1.09
N LYS A 180 16.36 47.60 2.26
CA LYS A 180 16.61 48.30 3.54
C LYS A 180 18.09 48.26 3.96
N PHE A 181 18.83 47.22 3.57
CA PHE A 181 20.27 47.11 3.82
C PHE A 181 21.13 47.70 2.69
N ALA A 182 20.70 47.66 1.42
CA ALA A 182 21.49 48.14 0.29
C ALA A 182 21.66 49.66 0.27
N ILE A 183 20.60 50.42 0.58
CA ILE A 183 20.62 51.90 0.53
C ILE A 183 21.64 52.48 1.53
N PRO A 184 21.64 52.09 2.83
CA PRO A 184 22.63 52.57 3.80
C PRO A 184 24.06 52.09 3.48
N PHE A 185 24.22 50.87 2.96
CA PHE A 185 25.55 50.32 2.65
C PHE A 185 26.19 51.03 1.46
N GLN A 186 25.39 51.39 0.43
CA GLN A 186 25.86 52.24 -0.65
C GLN A 186 26.25 53.62 -0.14
N GLN A 187 25.44 54.24 0.73
CA GLN A 187 25.76 55.55 1.31
C GLN A 187 27.07 55.54 2.11
N LEU A 188 27.29 54.52 2.95
CA LEU A 188 28.52 54.35 3.72
C LEU A 188 29.74 54.12 2.83
N SER A 189 29.58 53.39 1.72
CA SER A 189 30.64 53.18 0.74
C SER A 189 31.00 54.46 -0.01
N GLN A 190 30.01 55.30 -0.33
CA GLN A 190 30.21 56.61 -0.94
C GLN A 190 30.87 57.60 0.03
N GLU A 191 30.44 57.64 1.29
CA GLU A 191 31.08 58.46 2.32
C GLU A 191 32.56 58.08 2.50
N LYS A 192 32.87 56.79 2.63
CA LYS A 192 34.27 56.33 2.77
C LYS A 192 35.15 56.80 1.60
N LYS A 193 34.64 56.82 0.37
CA LYS A 193 35.38 57.33 -0.80
C LYS A 193 35.61 58.84 -0.71
N ILE A 194 34.62 59.61 -0.28
CA ILE A 194 34.73 61.06 -0.12
C ILE A 194 35.75 61.41 0.98
N PHE A 195 35.75 60.68 2.10
CA PHE A 195 36.73 60.88 3.18
C PHE A 195 38.15 60.49 2.80
N ALA A 196 38.34 59.53 1.90
CA ALA A 196 39.67 59.17 1.40
C ALA A 196 40.27 60.26 0.51
N THR A 197 39.44 60.94 -0.30
CA THR A 197 39.87 62.03 -1.19
C THR A 197 40.14 63.34 -0.45
N LYS A 198 39.45 63.61 0.67
CA LYS A 198 39.60 64.84 1.46
C LYS A 198 40.80 64.84 2.43
N ARG A 199 41.55 63.73 2.50
CA ARG A 199 42.66 63.50 3.44
C ARG A 199 44.05 63.62 2.76
N ILE A 200 44.11 64.21 1.57
CA ILE A 200 45.29 64.56 0.78
C ILE A 200 45.31 66.09 0.68
#